data_AF-A0A4U7JKW7-F1
#
_entry.id   AF-A0A4U7JKW7-F1
#
_cell.length_a   1.000
_cell.length_b   1.000
_cell.length_c   1.000
_cell.angle_alpha   90.00
_cell.angle_beta   90.00
_cell.angle_gamma   90.00
#
_symmetry.space_group_name_H-M   'P 1'
#
loop_
_entity.id
_entity.type
_entity.pdbx_description
1 polymer ?
#
loop_
_entity_poly.entity_id
_entity_poly.type
_entity_poly.pdbx_seq_one_letter_code
_entity_poly.pdbx_strand_id
1 'polypeptide(L)'
;MKARVLLKSIIEESKALIKSKDFINAHRIGNSFTRSRKLSFTNLFYFIMHSTKKSLSINYSQFKMDFPELMLPIVSKQAISKARQGISHEAFHEIFD
;
A
#
# COMPACT_ATOMS: atom_id res chain seq x y z
N MET A 1 -5.11 -19.77 -13.80
CA MET A 1 -5.46 -20.37 -12.48
C MET A 1 -4.27 -20.52 -11.52
N LYS A 2 -3.09 -21.00 -11.97
CA LYS A 2 -1.89 -21.19 -11.12
C LYS A 2 -1.36 -19.92 -10.43
N ALA A 3 -1.39 -18.77 -11.12
CA ALA A 3 -0.88 -17.51 -10.58
C ALA A 3 -1.65 -17.01 -9.34
N ARG A 4 -2.99 -17.13 -9.32
CA ARG A 4 -3.82 -16.70 -8.18
C ARG A 4 -3.53 -17.52 -6.93
N VAL A 5 -3.33 -18.82 -7.10
CA VAL A 5 -2.97 -19.74 -6.01
C VAL A 5 -1.59 -19.39 -5.46
N LEU A 6 -0.61 -19.20 -6.34
CA LEU A 6 0.74 -18.79 -5.96
C LEU A 6 0.77 -17.45 -5.19
N LEU A 7 0.05 -16.44 -5.69
CA LEU A 7 -0.06 -15.13 -5.03
C LEU A 7 -0.67 -15.24 -3.64
N LYS A 8 -1.73 -16.06 -3.50
CA LYS A 8 -2.35 -16.32 -2.19
C LYS A 8 -1.36 -17.01 -1.24
N SER A 9 -0.63 -18.02 -1.70
CA SER A 9 0.38 -18.72 -0.88
C SER A 9 1.49 -17.78 -0.41
N ILE A 10 2.05 -16.96 -1.31
CA ILE A 10 3.08 -15.97 -0.96
C ILE A 10 2.59 -15.00 0.12
N ILE A 11 1.36 -14.50 0.00
CA ILE A 11 0.77 -13.57 0.97
C ILE A 11 0.60 -14.25 2.34
N GLU A 12 0.09 -15.47 2.39
CA GLU A 12 -0.14 -16.17 3.65
C GLU A 12 1.17 -16.60 4.32
N GLU A 13 2.14 -17.09 3.56
CA GLU A 13 3.48 -17.43 4.06
C GLU A 13 4.20 -16.19 4.60
N SER A 14 4.12 -15.05 3.89
CA SER A 14 4.68 -13.78 4.35
C SER A 14 4.02 -13.32 5.66
N LYS A 15 2.69 -13.44 5.78
CA LYS A 15 1.98 -13.08 7.02
C LYS A 15 2.40 -13.98 8.17
N ALA A 16 2.55 -15.28 7.94
CA ALA A 16 2.97 -16.25 8.93
C ALA A 16 4.40 -15.95 9.42
N LEU A 17 5.31 -15.65 8.50
CA LEU A 17 6.69 -15.28 8.81
C LEU A 17 6.76 -14.02 9.68
N ILE A 18 6.07 -12.94 9.30
CA ILE A 18 6.11 -11.64 10.01
C ILE A 18 5.52 -11.73 11.43
N LYS A 19 4.63 -12.70 11.69
CA LYS A 19 4.04 -12.95 13.01
C LYS A 19 4.85 -13.93 13.86
N SER A 20 5.84 -14.61 13.29
CA SER A 20 6.61 -15.63 14.02
C SER A 20 7.47 -14.98 15.11
N LYS A 21 7.55 -15.64 16.26
CA LYS A 21 8.39 -15.16 17.38
C LYS A 21 9.86 -15.07 16.97
N ASP A 22 10.32 -16.00 16.14
CA ASP A 22 11.71 -16.05 15.67
C ASP A 22 12.04 -14.83 14.80
N PHE A 23 11.18 -14.51 13.83
CA PHE A 23 11.35 -13.32 12.98
C PHE A 23 11.31 -12.04 13.81
N ILE A 24 10.36 -11.93 14.74
CA ILE A 24 10.26 -10.77 15.63
C ILE A 24 11.52 -10.64 16.49
N ASN A 25 12.00 -11.71 17.11
CA ASN A 25 13.16 -11.67 17.99
C ASN A 25 14.46 -11.38 17.22
N ALA A 26 14.60 -11.88 15.99
CA ALA A 26 15.77 -11.63 15.14
C ALA A 26 15.86 -10.18 14.65
N HIS A 27 14.72 -9.51 14.44
CA HIS A 27 14.67 -8.18 13.81
C HIS A 27 14.26 -7.04 14.75
N ARG A 28 13.86 -7.35 15.98
CA ARG A 28 13.55 -6.37 17.02
C ARG A 28 14.82 -5.90 17.73
N ILE A 29 15.00 -4.59 17.81
CA ILE A 29 16.13 -4.00 18.54
C ILE A 29 15.80 -3.91 20.03
N GLY A 30 16.48 -4.72 20.85
CA GLY A 30 16.34 -4.73 22.30
C GLY A 30 14.88 -4.90 22.75
N ASN A 31 14.42 -4.00 23.63
CA ASN A 31 13.07 -4.01 24.20
C ASN A 31 12.06 -3.20 23.35
N SER A 32 12.40 -2.84 22.11
CA SER A 32 11.47 -2.13 21.21
C SER A 32 10.21 -2.97 21.00
N PHE A 33 9.04 -2.33 20.87
CA PHE A 33 7.73 -3.01 20.71
C PHE A 33 7.31 -3.94 21.87
N THR A 34 7.99 -3.88 23.02
CA THR A 34 7.51 -4.46 24.29
C THR A 34 6.59 -3.47 25.02
N ARG A 35 5.73 -4.00 25.93
CA ARG A 35 4.68 -3.36 26.78
C ARG A 35 4.00 -2.06 26.31
N SER A 36 2.66 -2.07 26.30
CA SER A 36 1.75 -0.90 26.19
C SER A 36 1.95 0.08 25.02
N ARG A 37 2.70 -0.28 23.97
CA ARG A 37 2.78 0.55 22.76
C ARG A 37 1.53 0.39 21.89
N LYS A 38 1.02 1.52 21.41
CA LYS A 38 -0.12 1.59 20.47
C LYS A 38 0.17 0.95 19.11
N LEU A 39 1.45 0.77 18.75
CA LEU A 39 1.88 0.17 17.47
C LEU A 39 2.84 -1.00 17.72
N SER A 40 2.41 -2.22 17.35
CA SER A 40 3.21 -3.44 17.46
C SER A 40 4.23 -3.54 16.33
N PHE A 41 5.26 -4.37 16.53
CA PHE A 41 6.28 -4.66 15.50
C PHE A 41 5.64 -5.10 14.19
N THR A 42 4.74 -6.09 14.25
CA THR A 42 4.01 -6.64 13.10
C THR A 42 3.18 -5.57 12.39
N ASN A 43 2.46 -4.71 13.14
CA ASN A 43 1.64 -3.66 12.55
C ASN A 43 2.49 -2.58 11.85
N LEU A 44 3.63 -2.19 12.43
CA LEU A 44 4.56 -1.25 11.79
C LEU A 44 5.19 -1.88 10.54
N PHE A 45 5.55 -3.15 10.59
CA PHE A 45 6.14 -3.86 9.45
C PHE A 45 5.15 -3.95 8.29
N TYR A 46 3.88 -4.29 8.55
CA TYR A 46 2.83 -4.25 7.53
C TYR A 46 2.61 -2.84 6.97
N PHE A 47 2.62 -1.81 7.81
CA PHE A 47 2.52 -0.42 7.35
C PHE A 47 3.65 -0.05 6.38
N ILE A 48 4.88 -0.44 6.69
CA ILE A 48 6.05 -0.20 5.82
C ILE A 48 5.93 -0.96 4.49
N MET A 49 5.53 -2.23 4.53
CA MET A 49 5.31 -3.05 3.34
C MET A 49 4.16 -2.54 2.46
N HIS A 50 3.14 -1.95 3.07
CA HIS A 50 2.00 -1.36 2.38
C HIS A 50 2.28 0.07 1.87
N SER A 51 3.34 0.73 2.34
CA SER A 51 3.64 2.10 1.94
C SER A 51 4.17 2.18 0.51
N THR A 52 3.32 2.55 -0.45
CA THR A 52 3.78 2.95 -1.80
C THR A 52 4.48 4.30 -1.69
N LYS A 53 5.81 4.32 -1.65
CA LYS A 53 6.63 5.54 -1.51
C LYS A 53 6.66 6.42 -2.77
N LYS A 54 5.52 6.65 -3.43
CA LYS A 54 5.43 7.55 -4.59
C LYS A 54 4.46 8.67 -4.30
N SER A 55 4.90 9.90 -4.55
CA SER A 55 4.04 11.06 -4.44
C SER A 55 2.96 11.03 -5.51
N LEU A 56 1.84 11.72 -5.27
CA LEU A 56 0.72 11.83 -6.21
C LEU A 56 1.16 12.30 -7.61
N SER A 57 2.19 13.14 -7.69
CA SER A 57 2.77 13.58 -8.96
C SER A 57 3.47 12.44 -9.70
N ILE A 58 4.23 11.59 -8.99
CA ILE A 58 4.91 10.43 -9.61
C ILE A 58 3.87 9.42 -10.11
N ASN A 59 2.81 9.17 -9.34
CA ASN A 59 1.75 8.26 -9.77
C ASN A 59 1.02 8.76 -11.01
N TYR A 60 0.72 10.06 -11.09
CA TYR A 60 0.08 10.65 -12.26
C TYR A 60 0.98 10.66 -13.50
N SER A 61 2.27 10.98 -13.33
CA SER A 61 3.24 10.92 -14.42
C SER A 61 3.39 9.49 -14.97
N GLN A 62 3.42 8.47 -14.10
CA GLN A 62 3.45 7.08 -14.52
C GLN A 62 2.19 6.69 -15.27
N PHE A 63 1.01 7.05 -14.74
CA PHE A 63 -0.28 6.80 -15.39
C PHE A 63 -0.34 7.39 -16.81
N LYS A 64 0.17 8.62 -16.99
CA LYS A 64 0.24 9.23 -18.32
C LYS A 64 1.19 8.49 -19.29
N MET A 65 2.29 7.94 -18.80
CA MET A 65 3.22 7.13 -19.62
C MET A 65 2.62 5.79 -20.00
N ASP A 66 1.85 5.18 -19.10
CA ASP A 66 1.25 3.86 -19.29
C ASP A 66 0.06 3.93 -20.28
N PHE A 67 -0.59 5.10 -20.43
CA PHE A 67 -1.77 5.31 -21.28
C PHE A 67 -1.64 6.57 -22.18
N PRO A 68 -0.70 6.59 -23.15
CA PRO A 68 -0.45 7.77 -24.00
C PRO A 68 -1.63 8.16 -24.88
N GLU A 69 -2.49 7.21 -25.26
CA GLU A 69 -3.69 7.42 -26.07
C GLU A 69 -4.75 8.31 -25.39
N LEU A 70 -4.73 8.40 -24.06
CA LEU A 70 -5.65 9.25 -23.29
C LEU A 70 -5.28 10.74 -23.37
N MET A 71 -4.13 11.09 -23.95
CA MET A 71 -3.67 12.47 -24.18
C MET A 71 -3.80 13.37 -22.94
N LEU A 72 -3.49 12.81 -21.77
CA LEU A 72 -3.74 13.48 -20.48
C LEU A 72 -2.92 14.76 -20.33
N PRO A 73 -3.52 15.84 -19.78
CA PRO A 73 -2.83 17.11 -19.59
C PRO A 73 -1.75 17.03 -18.52
N ILE A 74 -0.79 17.94 -18.56
CA ILE A 74 0.16 18.13 -17.46
C ILE A 74 -0.57 18.92 -16.37
N VAL A 75 -0.67 18.35 -15.16
CA VAL A 75 -1.38 18.97 -14.04
C VAL A 75 -0.55 18.94 -12.77
N SER A 76 -0.76 19.91 -11.89
CA SER A 76 -0.07 20.00 -10.60
C SER A 76 -0.64 18.99 -9.60
N LYS A 77 0.17 18.61 -8.59
CA LYS A 77 -0.29 17.80 -7.46
C LYS A 77 -1.53 18.39 -6.78
N GLN A 78 -1.60 19.71 -6.67
CA GLN A 78 -2.74 20.40 -6.05
C GLN A 78 -4.00 20.26 -6.90
N ALA A 79 -3.89 20.38 -8.23
CA ALA A 79 -5.01 20.19 -9.15
C ALA A 79 -5.56 18.76 -9.06
N ILE A 80 -4.69 17.74 -9.05
CA ILE A 80 -5.10 16.34 -8.86
C ILE A 80 -5.77 16.14 -7.50
N SER A 81 -5.20 16.72 -6.44
CA SER A 81 -5.77 16.62 -5.09
C SER A 81 -7.16 17.26 -5.00
N LYS A 82 -7.36 18.41 -5.65
CA LYS A 82 -8.65 19.12 -5.68
C LYS A 82 -9.68 18.37 -6.53
N ALA A 83 -9.27 17.85 -7.68
CA ALA A 83 -10.11 17.00 -8.52
C ALA A 83 -10.58 15.74 -7.77
N ARG A 84 -9.67 15.09 -7.03
CA ARG A 84 -10.00 13.92 -6.19
C ARG A 84 -11.05 14.23 -5.13
N GLN A 85 -11.04 15.43 -4.55
CA GLN A 85 -12.05 15.85 -3.57
C GLN A 85 -13.44 16.03 -4.20
N GLY A 86 -13.53 16.18 -5.52
CA GLY A 86 -14.79 16.28 -6.25
C GLY A 86 -15.42 14.94 -6.62
N ILE A 87 -14.79 13.80 -6.30
CA ILE A 87 -15.33 12.47 -6.56
C ILE A 87 -16.02 11.98 -5.28
N SER A 88 -17.31 11.70 -5.38
CA SER A 88 -18.08 11.11 -4.28
C SER A 88 -17.56 9.71 -3.98
N HIS A 89 -17.45 9.36 -2.70
CA HIS A 89 -16.95 8.07 -2.28
C HIS A 89 -17.88 6.91 -2.69
N GLU A 90 -19.17 7.19 -2.80
CA GLU A 90 -20.21 6.28 -3.29
C GLU A 90 -19.89 5.77 -4.70
N ALA A 91 -19.27 6.59 -5.55
CA ALA A 91 -18.85 6.18 -6.90
C ALA A 91 -17.82 5.03 -6.89
N PHE A 92 -16.99 4.93 -5.85
CA PHE A 92 -16.06 3.81 -5.73
C PHE A 92 -16.75 2.55 -5.22
N HIS A 93 -17.77 2.68 -4.36
CA HIS A 93 -18.58 1.54 -3.92
C HIS A 93 -19.28 0.88 -5.12
N GLU A 94 -19.90 1.67 -6.00
CA GLU A 94 -20.57 1.16 -7.21
C GLU A 94 -19.64 0.45 -8.22
N ILE A 95 -18.34 0.78 -8.25
CA ILE A 95 -17.36 0.14 -9.16
C ILE A 95 -16.86 -1.20 -8.62
N PHE A 96 -16.85 -1.38 -7.29
CA PHE A 96 -16.22 -2.51 -6.62
C PHE A 96 -17.20 -3.48 -5.95
N ASP A 97 -18.51 -3.20 -6.02
CA ASP A 97 -19.60 -4.15 -5.76
C ASP A 97 -19.80 -5.10 -6.96
#